data_AF-A0AAV5NLX6-F1
#
_entry.id   AF-A0AAV5NLX6-F1
#
_cell.length_a   1.000
_cell.length_b   1.000
_cell.length_c   1.000
_cell.angle_alpha   90.00
_cell.angle_beta   90.00
_cell.angle_gamma   90.00
#
_symmetry.space_group_name_H-M   'P 1'
#
loop_
_entity.id
_entity.type
_entity.pdbx_description
1 polymer ?
#
loop_
_entity_poly.entity_id
_entity_poly.type
_entity_poly.pdbx_seq_one_letter_code
_entity_poly.pdbx_strand_id
1 'polypeptide(L)'
;MPRGYTSISLIGGSLDGEVIENMSLRGLPTTLSFQRESHFVENGDGSVSVVEGELSNHWISYVCEVYEKEPNEKHKSGMKYSYKEAVSIERCKANTKQGKRCLKPARLGSDYCSVVHEPD
;
A
#
# COMPACT_ATOMS: atom_id res chain seq x y z
N MET A 1 -26.62 7.24 -5.16
CA MET A 1 -25.91 6.41 -4.17
C MET A 1 -26.90 5.83 -3.17
N PRO A 2 -26.78 4.54 -2.79
CA PRO A 2 -27.58 3.95 -1.71
C PRO A 2 -27.29 4.60 -0.35
N ARG A 3 -28.26 4.56 0.58
CA ARG A 3 -28.06 5.06 1.94
C ARG A 3 -26.90 4.32 2.63
N GLY A 4 -26.00 5.07 3.26
CA GLY A 4 -24.83 4.50 3.95
C GLY A 4 -23.60 4.27 3.07
N TYR A 5 -23.65 4.67 1.80
CA TYR A 5 -22.54 4.57 0.85
C TYR A 5 -22.12 5.94 0.32
N THR A 6 -20.88 6.05 -0.12
CA THR A 6 -20.27 7.25 -0.71
C THR A 6 -19.37 6.87 -1.87
N SER A 7 -19.01 7.86 -2.68
CA SER A 7 -17.81 7.78 -3.52
C SER A 7 -16.59 8.32 -2.77
N ILE A 8 -15.41 7.89 -3.21
CA ILE A 8 -14.10 8.44 -2.84
C ILE A 8 -13.48 9.01 -4.11
N SER A 9 -13.05 10.27 -4.08
CA SER A 9 -12.29 10.91 -5.14
C SER A 9 -10.83 11.03 -4.71
N LEU A 10 -9.92 10.53 -5.54
CA LEU A 10 -8.48 10.64 -5.34
C LEU A 10 -7.95 11.90 -6.05
N ILE A 11 -7.12 12.67 -5.34
CA ILE A 11 -6.59 13.95 -5.81
C ILE A 11 -5.06 13.92 -5.75
N GLY A 12 -4.39 14.21 -6.86
CA GLY A 12 -2.94 14.12 -7.02
C GLY A 12 -2.42 12.69 -7.14
N GLY A 13 -1.10 12.53 -7.23
CA GLY A 13 -0.46 11.23 -7.38
C GLY A 13 -0.70 10.59 -8.76
N SER A 14 -0.54 9.27 -8.85
CA SER A 14 -0.80 8.53 -10.10
C SER A 14 -2.27 8.25 -10.37
N LEU A 15 -3.12 8.32 -9.33
CA LEU A 15 -4.56 8.03 -9.41
C LEU A 15 -5.40 9.33 -9.40
N ASP A 16 -4.81 10.45 -9.82
CA ASP A 16 -5.51 11.74 -9.83
C ASP A 16 -6.79 11.68 -10.69
N GLY A 17 -7.90 12.14 -10.11
CA GLY A 17 -9.20 12.13 -10.77
C GLY A 17 -9.94 10.80 -10.72
N GLU A 18 -9.34 9.74 -10.15
CA GLU A 18 -10.05 8.47 -9.96
C GLU A 18 -11.18 8.58 -8.93
N VAL A 19 -12.26 7.86 -9.21
CA VAL A 19 -13.45 7.81 -8.36
C VAL A 19 -13.79 6.36 -8.03
N ILE A 20 -13.68 6.01 -6.75
CA ILE A 20 -14.08 4.71 -6.22
C ILE A 20 -15.52 4.83 -5.70
N GLU A 21 -16.45 4.16 -6.37
CA GLU A 21 -17.87 4.20 -6.01
C GLU A 21 -18.25 3.12 -4.99
N ASN A 22 -19.44 3.27 -4.40
CA ASN A 22 -20.07 2.26 -3.53
C ASN A 22 -19.23 1.87 -2.31
N MET A 23 -18.51 2.83 -1.74
CA MET A 23 -17.77 2.65 -0.50
C MET A 23 -18.68 2.84 0.71
N SER A 24 -18.63 1.91 1.67
CA SER A 24 -19.34 2.06 2.94
C SER A 24 -18.87 3.33 3.65
N LEU A 25 -19.80 4.18 4.07
CA LEU A 25 -19.50 5.40 4.81
C LEU A 25 -19.01 5.09 6.24
N ARG A 26 -19.39 3.92 6.78
CA ARG A 26 -18.98 3.47 8.10
C ARG A 26 -17.59 2.84 8.02
N GLY A 27 -16.68 3.34 8.87
CA GLY A 27 -15.34 2.76 9.02
C GLY A 27 -14.34 3.12 7.93
N LEU A 28 -14.61 4.19 7.15
CA LEU A 28 -13.62 4.67 6.17
C LEU A 28 -12.32 5.05 6.89
N PRO A 29 -11.17 4.50 6.47
CA PRO A 29 -9.89 4.78 7.11
C PRO A 29 -9.48 6.24 6.87
N THR A 30 -8.63 6.78 7.73
CA THR A 30 -8.04 8.12 7.53
C THR A 30 -7.06 8.14 6.37
N THR A 31 -6.55 6.98 5.97
CA THR A 31 -5.49 6.83 4.98
C THR A 31 -5.81 5.65 4.07
N LEU A 32 -5.58 5.82 2.78
CA LEU A 32 -5.61 4.75 1.79
C LEU A 32 -4.20 4.59 1.21
N SER A 33 -3.83 3.36 0.87
CA SER A 33 -2.59 3.08 0.18
C SER A 33 -2.85 2.21 -1.03
N PHE A 34 -2.24 2.58 -2.15
CA PHE A 34 -2.33 1.86 -3.41
C PHE A 34 -0.92 1.48 -3.84
N GLN A 35 -0.72 0.18 -4.06
CA GLN A 35 0.53 -0.32 -4.60
C GLN A 35 0.67 0.14 -6.05
N ARG A 36 1.83 0.68 -6.43
CA ARG A 36 2.15 0.96 -7.83
C ARG A 36 2.33 -0.35 -8.60
N GLU A 37 2.09 -0.31 -9.89
CA GLU A 37 2.16 -1.51 -10.75
C GLU A 37 3.54 -2.17 -10.77
N SER A 38 4.61 -1.43 -10.46
CA SER A 38 5.98 -1.94 -10.45
C SER A 38 6.45 -2.37 -9.05
N HIS A 39 7.20 -3.48 -8.99
CA HIS A 39 7.90 -3.95 -7.79
C HIS A 39 9.32 -4.43 -8.12
N PHE A 40 10.18 -4.48 -7.10
CA PHE A 40 11.56 -4.97 -7.22
C PHE A 40 11.63 -6.44 -6.85
N VAL A 41 12.38 -7.21 -7.64
CA VAL A 41 12.56 -8.66 -7.48
C VAL A 41 14.06 -8.98 -7.43
N GLU A 42 14.43 -9.88 -6.52
CA GLU A 42 15.79 -10.44 -6.48
C GLU A 42 15.86 -11.71 -7.35
N ASN A 43 16.79 -11.70 -8.30
CA ASN A 43 17.07 -12.82 -9.19
C ASN A 43 18.02 -13.83 -8.54
N GLY A 44 18.07 -15.05 -9.07
CA GLY A 44 18.90 -16.13 -8.51
C GLY A 44 20.42 -15.86 -8.54
N ASP A 45 20.88 -14.88 -9.31
CA ASP A 45 22.27 -14.41 -9.37
C ASP A 45 22.57 -13.23 -8.43
N GLY A 46 21.59 -12.80 -7.64
CA GLY A 46 21.69 -11.64 -6.73
C GLY A 46 21.46 -10.30 -7.42
N SER A 47 21.14 -10.27 -8.72
CA SER A 47 20.73 -9.04 -9.39
C SER A 47 19.30 -8.63 -8.99
N VAL A 48 18.98 -7.35 -9.13
CA VAL A 48 17.64 -6.81 -8.87
C VAL A 48 17.01 -6.34 -10.17
N SER A 49 15.75 -6.69 -10.38
CA SER A 49 14.96 -6.26 -11.55
C SER A 49 13.69 -5.55 -11.11
N VAL A 50 13.24 -4.61 -11.94
CA VAL A 50 11.91 -3.98 -11.82
C VAL A 50 10.94 -4.78 -12.67
N VAL A 51 9.84 -5.21 -12.08
CA VAL A 51 8.80 -6.01 -12.73
C VAL A 51 7.46 -5.32 -12.55
N GLU A 52 6.66 -5.26 -13.61
CA GLU A 52 5.30 -4.74 -13.59
C GLU A 52 4.28 -5.87 -13.37
N GLY A 53 3.19 -5.57 -12.67
CA GLY A 53 2.08 -6.50 -12.39
C GLY A 53 2.07 -7.06 -10.97
N GLU A 54 1.49 -8.25 -10.82
CA GLU A 54 1.28 -8.89 -9.51
C GLU A 54 2.60 -9.18 -8.78
N LEU A 55 2.58 -9.03 -7.44
CA LEU A 55 3.72 -9.31 -6.58
C LEU A 55 4.19 -10.75 -6.72
N SER A 56 5.37 -10.95 -7.31
CA SER A 56 6.00 -12.26 -7.40
C SER A 56 6.46 -12.76 -6.03
N ASN A 57 6.62 -14.08 -5.84
CA ASN A 57 7.16 -14.63 -4.58
C ASN A 57 8.61 -14.21 -4.25
N HIS A 58 9.30 -13.56 -5.20
CA HIS A 58 10.68 -13.11 -5.10
C HIS A 58 10.79 -11.59 -4.93
N TRP A 59 9.66 -10.91 -4.71
CA TRP A 59 9.64 -9.48 -4.42
C TRP A 59 10.54 -9.14 -3.22
N ILE A 60 11.20 -7.99 -3.26
CA ILE A 60 12.03 -7.47 -2.16
C ILE A 60 11.54 -6.11 -1.68
N SER A 61 11.00 -5.29 -2.57
CA SER A 61 10.34 -4.04 -2.21
C SER A 61 9.34 -3.61 -3.29
N TYR A 62 8.40 -2.74 -2.93
CA TYR A 62 7.49 -2.10 -3.85
C TYR A 62 7.14 -0.69 -3.35
N VAL A 63 6.62 0.16 -4.22
CA VAL A 63 6.21 1.52 -3.84
C VAL A 63 4.69 1.55 -3.66
N CYS A 64 4.24 2.15 -2.56
CA CYS A 64 2.84 2.51 -2.34
C CYS A 64 2.67 4.02 -2.42
N GLU A 65 1.63 4.46 -3.10
CA GLU A 65 1.14 5.83 -2.97
C GLU A 65 0.12 5.90 -1.84
N VAL A 66 0.33 6.84 -0.94
CA VAL A 66 -0.48 7.04 0.27
C VAL A 66 -1.33 8.29 0.08
N TYR A 67 -2.62 8.15 0.32
CA TYR A 67 -3.61 9.22 0.22
C TYR A 67 -4.26 9.45 1.59
N GLU A 68 -4.43 10.70 1.99
CA GLU A 68 -4.99 11.09 3.28
C GLU A 68 -6.37 11.71 3.11
N LYS A 69 -7.30 11.31 3.98
CA LYS A 69 -8.68 11.77 3.96
C LYS A 69 -8.76 13.26 4.23
N GLU A 70 -9.44 14.00 3.36
CA GLU A 70 -9.72 15.40 3.58
C GLU A 70 -10.92 15.60 4.52
N PRO A 71 -10.99 16.74 5.23
CA PRO A 71 -12.19 17.14 5.93
C PRO A 71 -13.38 17.24 4.98
N ASN A 72 -14.54 16.74 5.41
CA ASN A 72 -15.74 16.81 4.60
C ASN A 72 -16.16 18.28 4.39
N GLU A 73 -16.32 18.66 3.13
CA GLU A 73 -16.94 19.94 2.79
C GLU A 73 -18.43 19.90 3.11
N LYS A 74 -18.93 20.97 3.75
CA LYS A 74 -20.36 21.11 4.03
C LYS A 74 -21.15 21.09 2.71
N HIS A 75 -22.23 20.32 2.69
CA HIS A 75 -23.17 20.21 1.55
C HIS A 75 -22.61 19.58 0.27
N LYS A 76 -21.38 19.04 0.26
CA LYS A 76 -20.89 18.20 -0.83
C LYS A 76 -20.97 16.72 -0.46
N SER A 77 -21.51 15.92 -1.38
CA SER A 77 -21.48 14.46 -1.29
C SER A 77 -20.14 13.93 -1.81
N GLY A 78 -19.71 12.79 -1.28
CA GLY A 78 -18.41 12.21 -1.61
C GLY A 78 -17.35 12.49 -0.56
N MET A 79 -16.31 11.67 -0.54
CA MET A 79 -15.14 11.84 0.30
C MET A 79 -13.94 12.11 -0.61
N LYS A 80 -13.06 13.00 -0.19
CA LYS A 80 -11.82 13.28 -0.92
C LYS A 80 -10.64 12.72 -0.17
N TYR A 81 -9.69 12.15 -0.90
CA TYR A 81 -8.41 11.73 -0.39
C TYR A 81 -7.32 12.33 -1.26
N SER A 82 -6.42 13.08 -0.65
CA SER A 82 -5.35 13.77 -1.36
C SER A 82 -4.05 13.01 -1.21
N TYR A 83 -3.30 12.93 -2.30
CA TYR A 83 -1.97 12.33 -2.34
C TYR A 83 -1.07 12.99 -1.30
N LYS A 84 -0.47 12.16 -0.46
CA LYS A 84 0.44 12.58 0.59
C LYS A 84 1.88 12.31 0.21
N GLU A 85 2.19 11.06 -0.10
CA GLU A 85 3.55 10.61 -0.35
C GLU A 85 3.58 9.25 -1.05
N ALA A 86 4.77 8.90 -1.56
CA ALA A 86 5.08 7.56 -2.02
C ALA A 86 6.06 6.92 -1.02
N VAL A 87 5.69 5.76 -0.47
CA VAL A 87 6.49 5.02 0.51
C VAL A 87 7.04 3.75 -0.12
N SER A 88 8.34 3.48 0.11
CA SER A 88 8.90 2.16 -0.18
C SER A 88 8.48 1.19 0.92
N ILE A 89 7.90 0.07 0.50
CA ILE A 89 7.57 -1.05 1.37
C ILE A 89 8.59 -2.14 1.13
N GLU A 90 9.40 -2.40 2.13
CA GLU A 90 10.41 -3.46 2.10
C GLU A 90 9.83 -4.79 2.55
N ARG A 91 10.35 -5.89 2.02
CA ARG A 91 10.03 -7.25 2.47
C ARG A 91 10.75 -7.55 3.77
N CYS A 92 10.06 -8.19 4.71
CA CYS A 92 10.65 -8.66 5.95
C CYS A 92 11.94 -9.47 5.70
N LYS A 93 13.01 -9.14 6.41
CA LYS A 93 14.33 -9.79 6.28
C LYS A 93 14.43 -11.17 6.96
N ALA A 94 13.44 -11.55 7.76
CA ALA A 94 13.48 -12.83 8.47
C ALA A 94 13.28 -14.03 7.54
N ASN A 95 13.93 -15.13 7.90
CA ASN A 95 13.71 -16.44 7.30
C ASN A 95 12.69 -17.23 8.12
N THR A 96 11.76 -17.87 7.41
CA THR A 96 10.81 -18.82 7.98
C THR A 96 11.54 -20.08 8.46
N LYS A 97 10.86 -20.92 9.26
CA LYS A 97 11.37 -22.23 9.71
C LYS A 97 11.76 -23.17 8.54
N GLN A 98 11.26 -22.90 7.34
CA GLN A 98 11.59 -23.65 6.12
C GLN A 98 12.80 -23.06 5.35
N GLY A 99 13.50 -22.08 5.92
CA GLY A 99 14.66 -21.43 5.29
C GLY A 99 14.31 -20.41 4.19
N LYS A 100 13.03 -20.17 3.90
CA LYS A 100 12.58 -19.18 2.91
C LYS A 100 12.35 -17.82 3.57
N ARG A 101 12.66 -16.71 2.87
CA ARG A 101 12.37 -15.35 3.33
C ARG A 101 10.87 -15.10 3.52
N CYS A 102 10.50 -14.49 4.64
CA CYS A 102 9.12 -14.12 4.96
C CYS A 102 8.50 -13.27 3.84
N LEU A 103 7.29 -13.61 3.40
CA LEU A 103 6.56 -12.91 2.31
C LEU A 103 5.82 -11.64 2.78
N LYS A 104 5.93 -11.28 4.05
CA LYS A 104 5.21 -10.13 4.61
C LYS A 104 6.00 -8.83 4.45
N PRO A 105 5.32 -7.69 4.27
CA PRO A 105 5.96 -6.39 4.37
C PRO A 105 6.53 -6.18 5.77
N ALA A 106 7.69 -5.53 5.82
CA ALA A 106 8.28 -5.07 7.05
C ALA A 106 7.42 -3.94 7.65
N ARG A 107 7.50 -3.76 8.96
CA ARG A 107 6.82 -2.64 9.62
C ARG A 107 7.54 -1.35 9.28
N LEU A 108 6.81 -0.23 9.30
CA LEU A 108 7.42 1.08 9.08
C LEU A 108 8.56 1.32 10.08
N GLY A 109 9.74 1.66 9.57
CA GLY A 109 10.94 1.88 10.39
C GLY A 109 11.59 0.62 10.96
N SER A 110 11.17 -0.59 10.52
CA SER A 110 11.77 -1.86 10.92
C SER A 110 12.11 -2.70 9.69
N ASP A 111 13.08 -3.60 9.84
CA ASP A 111 13.42 -4.61 8.84
C ASP A 111 12.51 -5.85 8.90
N TYR A 112 11.61 -5.91 9.89
CA TYR A 112 10.84 -7.10 10.22
C TYR A 112 9.34 -6.83 10.28
N CYS A 113 8.54 -7.83 9.89
CA CYS A 113 7.07 -7.74 9.95
C CYS A 113 6.52 -7.93 11.38
N SER A 114 7.33 -8.44 12.30
CA SER A 114 6.95 -8.74 13.68
C SER A 114 8.15 -8.73 14.62
N VAL A 115 7.91 -8.39 15.89
CA VAL A 115 8.94 -8.46 16.96
C VAL A 115 9.56 -9.85 17.06
N VAL A 116 8.78 -10.91 16.82
CA VAL A 116 9.25 -12.31 16.83
C VAL A 116 10.28 -12.61 15.73
N HIS A 117 10.41 -11.73 14.74
CA HIS A 117 11.36 -11.87 13.64
C HIS A 117 12.59 -10.98 13.82
N GLU A 118 12.59 -10.09 14.81
CA GLU A 118 13.76 -9.27 15.15
C GLU A 118 14.82 -10.18 15.78
N PRO A 119 16.12 -10.03 15.42
CA PRO A 119 17.19 -10.74 16.07
C PRO A 119 17.33 -10.24 17.52
N ASP A 120 17.60 -11.17 18.44
CA ASP A 120 17.87 -10.87 19.86
C ASP A 120 19.06 -9.92 20.05
#